data_AF-A0A6P0MDE7-F1
#
_entry.id   AF-A0A6P0MDE7-F1
#
_cell.length_a   1.000
_cell.length_b   1.000
_cell.length_c   1.000
_cell.angle_alpha   90.00
_cell.angle_beta   90.00
_cell.angle_gamma   90.00
#
_symmetry.space_group_name_H-M   'P 1'
#
loop_
_entity.id
_entity.type
_entity.pdbx_description
1 polymer ?
#
loop_
_entity_poly.entity_id
_entity_poly.type
_entity_poly.pdbx_seq_one_letter_code
_entity_poly.pdbx_strand_id
1 'polypeptide(L)'
;MGYAHATRTALSPQHIEEMLAICIQAVRMSQHRNSVSLDEYGEITDIASNPLEMVIQEEERDELTQVRTIILKEFATLDQLAQKSLRLWLGLGINQQDFIELFGFKKQYQVARQFQRYLKRILKAVVIFYFQDAMSTTLTSKDIKQRLNQTTQTNYINNYLKAYLSADSKEVFAQIIYKIYDEIVDKIITTKLSQIAKKQLIINQKILIELIQPKFEVLIEKDFAIELIKFRSAKPAIAKFIERWLQQNQALLEQSQSGNRQKQCRQSET
;
A
#
# COMPACT_ATOMS: atom_id res chain seq x y z
N MET A 1 5.02 -48.60 52.18
CA MET A 1 3.75 -48.74 51.45
C MET A 1 2.64 -48.20 52.33
N GLY A 2 1.87 -47.22 51.85
CA GLY A 2 0.70 -46.69 52.54
C GLY A 2 -0.11 -45.89 51.54
N TYR A 3 -1.22 -46.46 51.07
CA TYR A 3 -2.09 -45.86 50.05
C TYR A 3 -2.93 -44.74 50.66
N ALA A 4 -2.89 -43.56 50.04
CA ALA A 4 -3.79 -42.45 50.33
C ALA A 4 -5.17 -42.77 49.74
N HIS A 5 -6.18 -42.94 50.60
CA HIS A 5 -7.58 -43.02 50.16
C HIS A 5 -8.09 -41.61 49.84
N ALA A 6 -8.50 -41.41 48.58
CA ALA A 6 -9.23 -40.23 48.14
C ALA A 6 -10.63 -40.23 48.77
N THR A 7 -10.92 -39.24 49.61
CA THR A 7 -12.26 -38.97 50.14
C THR A 7 -13.19 -38.57 49.00
N ARG A 8 -14.11 -39.46 48.62
CA ARG A 8 -15.29 -39.12 47.80
C ARG A 8 -16.16 -38.16 48.60
N THR A 9 -16.20 -36.89 48.22
CA THR A 9 -17.22 -35.94 48.67
C THR A 9 -18.58 -36.45 48.17
N ALA A 10 -19.42 -36.89 49.10
CA ALA A 10 -20.80 -37.26 48.80
C ALA A 10 -21.53 -36.03 48.24
N LEU A 11 -21.97 -36.11 46.99
CA LEU A 11 -22.75 -35.06 46.34
C LEU A 11 -24.06 -34.90 47.11
N SER A 12 -24.35 -33.68 47.57
CA SER A 12 -25.58 -33.41 48.30
C SER A 12 -26.79 -33.61 47.37
N PRO A 13 -27.92 -34.14 47.87
CA PRO A 13 -29.13 -34.33 47.06
C PRO A 13 -29.59 -33.04 46.35
N GLN A 14 -29.37 -31.89 46.99
CA GLN A 14 -29.66 -30.56 46.44
C GLN A 14 -28.84 -30.26 45.17
N HIS A 15 -27.57 -30.68 45.12
CA HIS A 15 -26.72 -30.45 43.95
C HIS A 15 -27.13 -31.36 42.76
N ILE A 16 -27.65 -32.55 43.06
CA ILE A 16 -28.18 -33.46 42.05
C ILE A 16 -29.50 -32.91 41.47
N GLU A 17 -30.39 -32.38 42.31
CA GLU A 17 -31.62 -31.73 41.87
C GLU A 17 -31.34 -30.49 41.00
N GLU A 18 -30.33 -29.70 41.38
CA GLU A 18 -29.90 -28.52 40.63
C GLU A 18 -29.34 -28.89 39.25
N MET A 19 -28.48 -29.91 39.18
CA MET A 19 -27.98 -30.44 37.91
C MET A 19 -29.11 -31.00 37.03
N LEU A 20 -30.06 -31.73 37.61
CA LEU A 20 -31.20 -32.27 36.86
C LEU A 20 -32.11 -31.15 36.35
N ALA A 21 -32.35 -30.10 37.13
CA ALA A 21 -33.11 -28.94 36.69
C ALA A 21 -32.45 -28.23 35.50
N ILE A 22 -31.13 -28.05 35.54
CA ILE A 22 -30.36 -27.46 34.43
C ILE A 22 -30.45 -28.34 33.16
N CYS A 23 -30.29 -29.66 33.30
CA CYS A 23 -30.40 -30.58 32.18
C CYS A 23 -31.81 -30.58 31.57
N ILE A 24 -32.86 -30.58 32.41
CA ILE A 24 -34.26 -30.51 31.97
C ILE A 24 -34.53 -29.18 31.24
N GLN A 25 -34.00 -28.07 31.74
CA GLN A 25 -34.16 -26.76 31.12
C GLN A 25 -33.43 -26.67 29.79
N ALA A 26 -32.21 -27.21 29.68
CA ALA A 26 -31.46 -27.29 28.43
C ALA A 26 -32.20 -28.12 27.36
N VAL A 27 -32.78 -29.27 27.77
CA VAL A 27 -33.58 -30.11 26.87
C VAL A 27 -34.84 -29.37 26.41
N ARG A 28 -35.57 -28.72 27.32
CA ARG A 28 -36.75 -27.91 26.95
C ARG A 28 -36.40 -26.77 26.00
N MET A 29 -35.27 -26.09 26.21
CA MET A 29 -34.78 -25.04 25.31
C MET A 29 -34.36 -25.58 23.94
N SER A 30 -33.81 -26.80 23.87
CA SER A 30 -33.50 -27.46 22.59
C SER A 30 -34.75 -27.89 21.82
N GLN A 31 -35.81 -28.30 22.53
CA GLN A 31 -37.09 -28.71 21.93
C GLN A 31 -37.93 -27.52 21.47
N HIS A 32 -37.78 -26.35 22.11
CA HIS A 32 -38.40 -25.08 21.70
C HIS A 32 -37.51 -24.22 20.79
N ARG A 33 -36.40 -24.76 20.29
CA ARG A 33 -35.60 -24.06 19.29
C ARG A 33 -36.37 -24.09 17.97
N ASN A 34 -37.10 -23.02 17.69
CA ASN A 34 -37.60 -22.73 16.35
C ASN A 34 -36.38 -22.79 15.42
N SER A 35 -36.24 -23.89 14.70
CA SER A 35 -35.25 -24.04 13.64
C SER A 35 -35.65 -23.07 12.53
N VAL A 36 -35.10 -21.87 12.56
CA VAL A 36 -35.16 -20.96 11.43
C VAL A 36 -34.32 -21.60 10.32
N SER A 37 -34.96 -21.90 9.19
CA SER A 37 -34.26 -22.36 8.00
C SER A 37 -33.29 -21.28 7.53
N LEU A 38 -32.06 -21.65 7.18
CA LEU A 38 -31.08 -20.75 6.56
C LEU A 38 -31.55 -20.20 5.20
N ASP A 39 -32.58 -20.81 4.60
CA ASP A 39 -33.12 -20.45 3.29
C ASP A 39 -34.13 -19.30 3.34
N GLU A 40 -34.49 -18.80 4.52
CA GLU A 40 -35.49 -17.75 4.72
C GLU A 40 -34.88 -16.36 4.98
N TYR A 41 -33.64 -16.12 4.53
CA TYR A 41 -33.12 -14.77 4.40
C TYR A 41 -33.72 -14.11 3.15
N GLY A 42 -34.92 -13.56 3.32
CA GLY A 42 -35.40 -12.48 2.47
C GLY A 42 -34.37 -11.35 2.45
N GLU A 43 -34.13 -10.81 1.26
CA GLU A 43 -33.23 -9.70 0.92
C GLU A 43 -32.70 -8.93 2.15
N ILE A 44 -31.54 -9.34 2.68
CA ILE A 44 -30.78 -8.49 3.58
C ILE A 44 -30.22 -7.38 2.68
N THR A 45 -31.00 -6.30 2.59
CA THR A 45 -30.46 -5.01 2.20
C THR A 45 -29.46 -4.59 3.27
N ASP A 46 -28.27 -4.27 2.79
CA ASP A 46 -27.08 -3.87 3.53
C ASP A 46 -27.34 -2.71 4.51
N ILE A 47 -26.34 -2.40 5.35
CA ILE A 47 -26.16 -1.18 6.16
C ILE A 47 -26.52 -1.29 7.66
N ALA A 48 -25.78 -2.12 8.39
CA ALA A 48 -25.20 -1.72 9.67
C ALA A 48 -24.05 -2.68 9.95
N SER A 49 -22.82 -2.18 9.84
CA SER A 49 -21.59 -2.90 10.10
C SER A 49 -21.74 -3.74 11.37
N ASN A 50 -21.82 -5.06 11.20
CA ASN A 50 -21.80 -6.00 12.31
C ASN A 50 -20.59 -5.62 13.18
N PRO A 51 -20.73 -5.41 14.51
CA PRO A 51 -19.61 -5.07 15.37
C PRO A 51 -18.43 -6.05 15.25
N LEU A 52 -18.71 -7.32 14.95
CA LEU A 52 -17.67 -8.31 14.64
C LEU A 52 -17.00 -8.04 13.28
N GLU A 53 -17.75 -7.64 12.27
CA GLU A 53 -17.22 -7.28 10.95
C GLU A 53 -16.34 -6.02 11.02
N MET A 54 -16.71 -5.03 11.85
CA MET A 54 -15.84 -3.87 12.10
C MET A 54 -14.55 -4.27 12.80
N VAL A 55 -14.61 -5.17 13.80
CA VAL A 55 -13.42 -5.65 14.50
C VAL A 55 -12.51 -6.46 13.55
N ILE A 56 -13.09 -7.32 12.71
CA ILE A 56 -12.34 -8.08 11.70
C ILE A 56 -11.68 -7.13 10.69
N GLN A 57 -12.39 -6.11 10.21
CA GLN A 57 -11.83 -5.14 9.26
C GLN A 57 -10.73 -4.28 9.88
N GLU A 58 -10.85 -3.94 11.16
CA GLU A 58 -9.80 -3.19 11.88
C GLU A 58 -8.55 -4.06 12.08
N GLU A 59 -8.73 -5.32 12.48
CA GLU A 59 -7.63 -6.30 12.63
C GLU A 59 -6.92 -6.55 11.29
N GLU A 60 -7.67 -6.74 10.20
CA GLU A 60 -7.10 -6.87 8.85
C GLU A 60 -6.33 -5.62 8.42
N ARG A 61 -6.82 -4.41 8.75
CA ARG A 61 -6.13 -3.16 8.46
C ARG A 61 -4.83 -3.02 9.26
N ASP A 62 -4.84 -3.44 10.52
CA ASP A 62 -3.67 -3.41 11.38
C ASP A 62 -2.60 -4.39 10.90
N GLU A 63 -2.98 -5.62 10.55
CA GLU A 63 -2.08 -6.59 9.93
C GLU A 63 -1.49 -6.06 8.62
N LEU A 64 -2.32 -5.48 7.75
CA LEU A 64 -1.86 -4.87 6.50
C LEU A 64 -0.91 -3.70 6.75
N THR A 65 -1.15 -2.90 7.78
CA THR A 65 -0.28 -1.78 8.16
C THR A 65 1.07 -2.26 8.66
N GLN A 66 1.10 -3.36 9.41
CA GLN A 66 2.34 -3.99 9.86
C GLN A 66 3.12 -4.56 8.67
N VAL A 67 2.46 -5.26 7.74
CA VAL A 67 3.08 -5.75 6.50
C VAL A 67 3.68 -4.60 5.68
N ARG A 68 2.95 -3.50 5.50
CA ARG A 68 3.43 -2.29 4.81
C ARG A 68 4.68 -1.71 5.46
N THR A 69 4.66 -1.60 6.79
CA THR A 69 5.80 -1.09 7.58
C THR A 69 7.04 -1.94 7.38
N ILE A 70 6.88 -3.27 7.37
CA ILE A 70 7.98 -4.21 7.13
C ILE A 70 8.53 -4.07 5.71
N ILE A 71 7.65 -3.95 4.72
CA ILE A 71 8.07 -3.74 3.33
C ILE A 71 8.94 -2.48 3.21
N LEU A 72 8.50 -1.35 3.78
CA LEU A 72 9.26 -0.10 3.74
C LEU A 72 10.57 -0.19 4.53
N LYS A 73 10.55 -0.80 5.72
CA LYS A 73 11.75 -1.01 6.54
C LYS A 73 12.77 -1.83 5.77
N GLU A 74 12.39 -2.97 5.21
CA GLU A 74 13.28 -3.84 4.46
C GLU A 74 13.77 -3.20 3.17
N PHE A 75 12.91 -2.43 2.50
CA PHE A 75 13.30 -1.63 1.35
C PHE A 75 14.40 -0.62 1.72
N ALA A 76 14.30 0.05 2.86
CA ALA A 76 15.31 0.98 3.36
C ALA A 76 16.64 0.30 3.76
N THR A 77 16.64 -1.01 4.04
CA THR A 77 17.88 -1.78 4.31
C THR A 77 18.62 -2.24 3.06
N LEU A 78 18.04 -2.05 1.87
CA LEU A 78 18.72 -2.35 0.61
C LEU A 78 19.85 -1.35 0.38
N ASP A 79 20.83 -1.72 -0.45
CA ASP A 79 21.87 -0.79 -0.88
C ASP A 79 21.27 0.38 -1.67
N GLN A 80 21.94 1.54 -1.64
CA GLN A 80 21.43 2.74 -2.29
C GLN A 80 21.15 2.52 -3.78
N LEU A 81 21.99 1.75 -4.48
CA LEU A 81 21.80 1.44 -5.89
C LEU A 81 20.52 0.60 -6.11
N ALA A 82 20.28 -0.41 -5.29
CA ALA A 82 19.04 -1.20 -5.32
C ALA A 82 17.79 -0.35 -5.02
N GLN A 83 17.83 0.52 -4.02
CA GLN A 83 16.70 1.40 -3.70
C GLN A 83 16.36 2.32 -4.87
N LYS A 84 17.38 3.01 -5.40
CA LYS A 84 17.22 3.96 -6.51
C LYS A 84 16.72 3.24 -7.76
N SER A 85 17.33 2.12 -8.12
CA SER A 85 16.94 1.36 -9.31
C SER A 85 15.53 0.77 -9.22
N LEU A 86 15.10 0.27 -8.05
CA LEU A 86 13.73 -0.18 -7.83
C LEU A 86 12.72 0.97 -7.92
N ARG A 87 13.02 2.14 -7.34
CA ARG A 87 12.14 3.33 -7.44
C ARG A 87 11.95 3.76 -8.89
N LEU A 88 13.03 3.85 -9.65
CA LEU A 88 12.98 4.22 -11.07
C LEU A 88 12.22 3.19 -11.91
N TRP A 89 12.46 1.89 -11.67
CA TRP A 89 11.80 0.81 -12.40
C TRP A 89 10.30 0.71 -12.07
N LEU A 90 9.92 0.73 -10.78
CA LEU A 90 8.53 0.53 -10.35
C LEU A 90 7.70 1.82 -10.34
N GLY A 91 8.33 2.97 -10.10
CA GLY A 91 7.67 4.27 -10.01
C GLY A 91 7.50 4.94 -11.37
N LEU A 92 8.61 5.22 -12.06
CA LEU A 92 8.59 5.87 -13.37
C LEU A 92 8.35 4.89 -14.52
N GLY A 93 8.64 3.59 -14.32
CA GLY A 93 8.53 2.60 -15.39
C GLY A 93 9.72 2.60 -16.35
N ILE A 94 10.92 2.96 -15.86
CA ILE A 94 12.15 2.86 -16.67
C ILE A 94 12.39 1.41 -17.08
N ASN A 95 12.72 1.18 -18.34
CA ASN A 95 12.92 -0.16 -18.90
C ASN A 95 14.13 -0.87 -18.28
N GLN A 96 14.03 -2.19 -18.11
CA GLN A 96 15.11 -3.03 -17.57
C GLN A 96 16.39 -2.97 -18.41
N GLN A 97 16.28 -2.70 -19.72
CA GLN A 97 17.45 -2.59 -20.61
C GLN A 97 18.37 -1.44 -20.22
N ASP A 98 17.81 -0.34 -19.69
CA ASP A 98 18.61 0.84 -19.33
C ASP A 98 19.45 0.62 -18.06
N PHE A 99 19.13 -0.40 -17.26
CA PHE A 99 19.91 -0.75 -16.07
C PHE A 99 21.07 -1.71 -16.36
N ILE A 100 21.25 -2.15 -17.61
CA ILE A 100 22.33 -3.09 -17.98
C ILE A 100 23.69 -2.48 -17.67
N GLU A 101 23.93 -1.26 -18.15
CA GLU A 101 25.19 -0.54 -17.91
C GLU A 101 25.33 -0.16 -16.44
N LEU A 102 24.24 0.29 -15.80
CA LEU A 102 24.24 0.67 -14.39
C LEU A 102 24.69 -0.47 -13.47
N PHE A 103 24.27 -1.70 -13.75
CA PHE A 103 24.66 -2.88 -12.98
C PHE A 103 25.91 -3.59 -13.51
N GLY A 104 26.53 -3.11 -14.59
CA GLY A 104 27.67 -3.78 -15.23
C GLY A 104 27.32 -5.17 -15.80
N PHE A 105 26.05 -5.38 -16.18
CA PHE A 105 25.60 -6.63 -16.77
C PHE A 105 25.77 -6.63 -18.30
N LYS A 106 25.69 -7.82 -18.91
CA LYS A 106 25.77 -7.99 -20.36
C LYS A 106 24.42 -8.24 -21.01
N LYS A 107 23.45 -8.76 -20.25
CA LYS A 107 22.15 -9.20 -20.78
C LYS A 107 21.01 -8.76 -19.88
N GLN A 108 19.88 -8.37 -20.49
CA GLN A 108 18.68 -7.89 -19.80
C GLN A 108 18.14 -8.87 -18.75
N TYR A 109 18.18 -10.19 -18.99
CA TYR A 109 17.67 -11.15 -18.00
C TYR A 109 18.46 -11.11 -16.67
N GLN A 110 19.71 -10.65 -16.68
CA GLN A 110 20.51 -10.50 -15.45
C GLN A 110 19.95 -9.36 -14.60
N VAL A 111 19.54 -8.25 -15.23
CA VAL A 111 18.81 -7.15 -14.58
C VAL A 111 17.50 -7.67 -13.98
N ALA A 112 16.70 -8.40 -14.75
CA ALA A 112 15.43 -8.97 -14.27
C ALA A 112 15.65 -9.87 -13.04
N ARG A 113 16.67 -10.73 -13.08
CA ARG A 113 17.04 -11.58 -11.94
C ARG A 113 17.52 -10.77 -10.74
N GLN A 114 18.23 -9.67 -10.95
CA GLN A 114 18.69 -8.80 -9.87
C GLN A 114 17.50 -8.11 -9.19
N PHE A 115 16.55 -7.56 -9.95
CA PHE A 115 15.31 -7.02 -9.38
C PHE A 115 14.49 -8.10 -8.64
N GLN A 116 14.40 -9.30 -9.20
CA GLN A 116 13.76 -10.43 -8.52
C GLN A 116 14.47 -10.77 -7.20
N ARG A 117 15.80 -10.68 -7.12
CA ARG A 117 16.54 -10.91 -5.87
C ARG A 117 16.20 -9.87 -4.81
N TYR A 118 16.13 -8.60 -5.19
CA TYR A 118 15.73 -7.54 -4.26
C TYR A 118 14.31 -7.74 -3.74
N LEU A 119 13.35 -7.99 -4.64
CA LEU A 119 11.96 -8.27 -4.24
C LEU A 119 11.84 -9.54 -3.38
N LYS A 120 12.60 -10.59 -3.72
CA LYS A 120 12.60 -11.85 -2.95
C LYS A 120 13.17 -11.67 -1.55
N ARG A 121 14.14 -10.76 -1.36
CA ARG A 121 14.66 -10.40 -0.04
C ARG A 121 13.56 -9.75 0.82
N ILE A 122 12.84 -8.78 0.28
CA ILE A 122 11.73 -8.12 1.00
C ILE A 122 10.61 -9.13 1.28
N LEU A 123 10.24 -9.94 0.28
CA LEU A 123 9.21 -10.97 0.43
C LEU A 123 9.57 -11.99 1.53
N LYS A 124 10.86 -12.36 1.64
CA LYS A 124 11.32 -13.25 2.70
C LYS A 124 11.04 -12.67 4.09
N ALA A 125 11.27 -11.38 4.29
CA ALA A 125 10.99 -10.73 5.57
C ALA A 125 9.49 -10.66 5.87
N VAL A 126 8.66 -10.38 4.86
CA VAL A 126 7.19 -10.40 5.00
C VAL A 126 6.70 -11.81 5.38
N VAL A 127 7.21 -12.86 4.72
CA VAL A 127 6.88 -14.25 5.03
C VAL A 127 7.34 -14.63 6.44
N ILE A 128 8.53 -14.21 6.85
CA ILE A 128 9.03 -14.44 8.21
C ILE A 128 8.08 -13.82 9.24
N PHE A 129 7.75 -12.55 9.08
CA PHE A 129 6.84 -11.86 10.00
C PHE A 129 5.46 -12.53 10.07
N TYR A 130 4.83 -12.80 8.94
CA TYR A 130 3.48 -13.35 8.92
C TYR A 130 3.38 -14.73 9.61
N PHE A 131 4.39 -15.57 9.45
CA PHE A 131 4.35 -16.93 9.99
C PHE A 131 5.04 -17.07 11.37
N GLN A 132 6.10 -16.30 11.66
CA GLN A 132 6.77 -16.34 12.96
C GLN A 132 6.07 -15.45 13.99
N ASP A 133 5.74 -14.21 13.62
CA ASP A 133 5.25 -13.21 14.57
C ASP A 133 3.73 -13.24 14.68
N ALA A 134 2.99 -13.28 13.56
CA ALA A 134 1.53 -13.29 13.59
C ALA A 134 0.94 -14.69 13.88
N MET A 135 1.49 -15.75 13.27
CA MET A 135 1.01 -17.13 13.51
C MET A 135 1.80 -17.91 14.59
N SER A 136 2.73 -17.27 15.30
CA SER A 136 3.54 -17.90 16.37
C SER A 136 4.17 -19.25 15.98
N THR A 137 4.51 -19.45 14.70
CA THR A 137 5.03 -20.72 14.20
C THR A 137 6.56 -20.69 14.11
N THR A 138 7.23 -21.66 14.74
CA THR A 138 8.69 -21.81 14.63
C THR A 138 9.08 -22.29 13.23
N LEU A 139 9.43 -21.35 12.35
CA LEU A 139 9.84 -21.65 10.97
C LEU A 139 11.30 -22.09 10.88
N THR A 140 11.56 -23.23 10.23
CA THR A 140 12.92 -23.61 9.82
C THR A 140 13.29 -22.98 8.48
N SER A 141 14.60 -22.96 8.14
CA SER A 141 15.06 -22.44 6.84
C SER A 141 14.48 -23.20 5.63
N LYS A 142 14.06 -24.46 5.78
CA LYS A 142 13.42 -25.23 4.71
C LYS A 142 11.99 -24.75 4.47
N ASP A 143 11.25 -24.49 5.56
CA ASP A 143 9.87 -24.02 5.51
C ASP A 143 9.76 -22.63 4.87
N ILE A 144 10.70 -21.73 5.20
CA ILE A 144 10.76 -20.40 4.58
C ILE A 144 10.96 -20.52 3.07
N LYS A 145 11.86 -21.40 2.60
CA LYS A 145 12.10 -21.60 1.16
C LYS A 145 10.88 -22.18 0.46
N GLN A 146 10.21 -23.15 1.06
CA GLN A 146 9.00 -23.77 0.51
C GLN A 146 7.87 -22.75 0.41
N ARG A 147 7.59 -22.03 1.49
CA ARG A 147 6.53 -21.02 1.52
C ARG A 147 6.81 -19.89 0.55
N LEU A 148 8.03 -19.36 0.52
CA LEU A 148 8.44 -18.32 -0.42
C LEU A 148 8.25 -18.76 -1.89
N ASN A 149 8.56 -20.01 -2.21
CA ASN A 149 8.31 -20.56 -3.55
C ASN A 149 6.81 -20.64 -3.85
N GLN A 150 5.99 -21.10 -2.89
CA GLN A 150 4.53 -21.11 -3.01
C GLN A 150 3.97 -19.71 -3.19
N THR A 151 4.42 -18.71 -2.43
CA THR A 151 3.96 -17.32 -2.57
C THR A 151 4.38 -16.68 -3.88
N THR A 152 5.54 -17.09 -4.39
CA THR A 152 6.01 -16.67 -5.72
C THR A 152 5.17 -17.32 -6.83
N GLN A 153 4.69 -18.55 -6.62
CA GLN A 153 3.83 -19.28 -7.56
C GLN A 153 2.38 -18.78 -7.54
N THR A 154 1.82 -18.49 -6.37
CA THR A 154 0.45 -17.97 -6.23
C THR A 154 0.33 -16.49 -6.64
N ASN A 155 1.46 -15.82 -6.90
CA ASN A 155 1.59 -14.44 -7.37
C ASN A 155 0.92 -13.35 -6.51
N TYR A 156 0.02 -13.66 -5.58
CA TYR A 156 -0.77 -12.68 -4.84
C TYR A 156 0.11 -11.72 -4.00
N ILE A 157 0.89 -12.24 -3.04
CA ILE A 157 1.73 -11.39 -2.17
C ILE A 157 2.86 -10.73 -2.99
N ASN A 158 3.38 -11.43 -4.00
CA ASN A 158 4.40 -10.86 -4.90
C ASN A 158 3.84 -9.67 -5.71
N ASN A 159 2.60 -9.77 -6.19
CA ASN A 159 1.92 -8.70 -6.90
C ASN A 159 1.56 -7.55 -5.96
N TYR A 160 1.09 -7.86 -4.75
CA TYR A 160 0.85 -6.87 -3.71
C TYR A 160 2.13 -6.08 -3.38
N LEU A 161 3.25 -6.78 -3.13
CA LEU A 161 4.55 -6.16 -2.86
C LEU A 161 4.97 -5.21 -3.98
N LYS A 162 4.87 -5.65 -5.23
CA LYS A 162 5.21 -4.81 -6.40
C LYS A 162 4.27 -3.62 -6.53
N ALA A 163 2.96 -3.82 -6.34
CA ALA A 163 1.97 -2.76 -6.42
C ALA A 163 2.19 -1.72 -5.32
N TYR A 164 2.46 -2.15 -4.09
CA TYR A 164 2.74 -1.29 -2.97
C TYR A 164 4.03 -0.49 -3.15
N LEU A 165 5.14 -1.14 -3.51
CA LEU A 165 6.40 -0.44 -3.81
C LEU A 165 6.27 0.49 -5.03
N SER A 166 5.45 0.14 -6.02
CA SER A 166 5.14 1.02 -7.14
C SER A 166 4.36 2.25 -6.68
N ALA A 167 3.36 2.08 -5.83
CA ALA A 167 2.58 3.18 -5.26
C ALA A 167 3.47 4.11 -4.41
N ASP A 168 4.28 3.56 -3.50
CA ASP A 168 5.26 4.32 -2.70
C ASP A 168 6.23 5.11 -3.59
N SER A 169 6.77 4.45 -4.62
CA SER A 169 7.70 5.12 -5.54
C SER A 169 7.03 6.24 -6.32
N LYS A 170 5.79 6.03 -6.81
CA LYS A 170 5.02 7.06 -7.50
C LYS A 170 4.69 8.24 -6.59
N GLU A 171 4.38 7.98 -5.32
CA GLU A 171 4.10 9.04 -4.34
C GLU A 171 5.32 9.93 -4.13
N VAL A 172 6.51 9.35 -3.98
CA VAL A 172 7.76 10.13 -3.91
C VAL A 172 7.94 11.03 -5.14
N PHE A 173 7.71 10.49 -6.34
CA PHE A 173 7.81 11.29 -7.56
C PHE A 173 6.69 12.33 -7.69
N ALA A 174 5.48 12.01 -7.23
CA ALA A 174 4.35 12.93 -7.20
C ALA A 174 4.67 14.15 -6.32
N GLN A 175 5.28 13.95 -5.15
CA GLN A 175 5.71 15.04 -4.27
C GLN A 175 6.73 15.96 -4.93
N ILE A 176 7.64 15.42 -5.74
CA ILE A 176 8.57 16.23 -6.54
C ILE A 176 7.79 17.07 -7.56
N ILE A 177 6.81 16.47 -8.26
CA ILE A 177 5.96 17.20 -9.21
C ILE A 177 5.16 18.31 -8.51
N TYR A 178 4.54 18.04 -7.36
CA TYR A 178 3.81 19.06 -6.60
C TYR A 178 4.69 20.28 -6.31
N LYS A 179 5.91 20.06 -5.78
CA LYS A 179 6.86 21.15 -5.50
C LYS A 179 7.20 21.96 -6.75
N ILE A 180 7.48 21.27 -7.86
CA ILE A 180 7.79 21.94 -9.13
C ILE A 180 6.59 22.73 -9.65
N TYR A 181 5.40 22.14 -9.54
CA TYR A 181 4.15 22.72 -10.02
C TYR A 181 3.84 24.01 -9.26
N ASP A 182 3.91 23.98 -7.93
CA ASP A 182 3.69 25.14 -7.06
C ASP A 182 4.68 26.26 -7.42
N GLU A 183 5.98 25.95 -7.57
CA GLU A 183 6.98 26.95 -8.01
C GLU A 183 6.68 27.56 -9.39
N ILE A 184 6.20 26.76 -10.34
CA ILE A 184 5.87 27.22 -11.69
C ILE A 184 4.64 28.12 -11.65
N VAL A 185 3.59 27.70 -10.92
CA VAL A 185 2.37 28.48 -10.74
C VAL A 185 2.68 29.80 -10.04
N ASP A 186 3.46 29.78 -8.96
CA ASP A 186 3.86 30.99 -8.24
C ASP A 186 4.61 31.95 -9.16
N LYS A 187 5.60 31.46 -9.92
CA LYS A 187 6.33 32.29 -10.89
C LYS A 187 5.42 32.87 -11.97
N ILE A 188 4.44 32.12 -12.46
CA ILE A 188 3.51 32.62 -13.48
C ILE A 188 2.59 33.68 -12.89
N ILE A 189 2.13 33.49 -11.65
CA ILE A 189 1.31 34.47 -10.92
C ILE A 189 2.10 35.75 -10.68
N THR A 190 3.36 35.67 -10.26
CA THR A 190 4.21 36.84 -10.00
C THR A 190 4.63 37.57 -11.28
N THR A 191 4.77 36.86 -12.40
CA THR A 191 5.30 37.42 -13.66
C THR A 191 4.19 37.94 -14.61
N LYS A 192 2.93 37.55 -14.43
CA LYS A 192 1.80 38.04 -15.26
C LYS A 192 0.54 38.35 -14.45
N LEU A 193 0.34 39.64 -14.18
CA LEU A 193 -0.97 40.25 -13.96
C LEU A 193 -1.72 40.33 -15.30
N SER A 194 -2.43 39.27 -15.68
CA SER A 194 -3.73 39.39 -16.37
C SER A 194 -4.51 38.08 -16.21
N GLN A 195 -5.76 38.19 -15.78
CA GLN A 195 -6.69 37.07 -15.54
C GLN A 195 -6.89 36.15 -16.77
N ILE A 196 -6.44 36.59 -17.95
CA ILE A 196 -6.51 35.91 -19.24
C ILE A 196 -5.46 34.80 -19.35
N ALA A 197 -4.26 34.98 -18.79
CA ALA A 197 -3.18 33.98 -18.86
C ALA A 197 -3.42 32.78 -17.94
N LYS A 198 -4.09 32.97 -16.79
CA LYS A 198 -4.39 31.88 -15.83
C LYS A 198 -5.40 30.87 -16.39
N LYS A 199 -6.41 31.33 -17.15
CA LYS A 199 -7.33 30.44 -17.88
C LYS A 199 -6.64 29.70 -19.04
N GLN A 200 -5.67 30.33 -19.71
CA GLN A 200 -4.90 29.71 -20.80
C GLN A 200 -3.79 28.77 -20.33
N LEU A 201 -3.32 28.88 -19.09
CA LEU A 201 -2.33 27.94 -18.53
C LEU A 201 -2.88 26.51 -18.38
N ILE A 202 -4.20 26.39 -18.23
CA ILE A 202 -4.94 25.12 -18.18
C ILE A 202 -5.05 24.49 -19.59
N ILE A 203 -4.82 25.25 -20.67
CA ILE A 203 -5.24 24.87 -22.02
C ILE A 203 -4.15 24.09 -22.80
N ASN A 204 -2.96 23.87 -22.24
CA ASN A 204 -2.02 22.96 -22.91
C ASN A 204 -1.20 22.16 -21.90
N GLN A 205 -1.68 20.97 -21.55
CA GLN A 205 -0.92 19.95 -20.80
C GLN A 205 0.50 19.79 -21.37
N LYS A 206 0.66 19.94 -22.69
CA LYS A 206 1.95 19.93 -23.38
C LYS A 206 2.93 21.01 -22.89
N ILE A 207 2.46 22.25 -22.69
CA ILE A 207 3.31 23.35 -22.19
C ILE A 207 3.72 23.08 -20.73
N LEU A 208 2.80 22.58 -19.90
CA LEU A 208 3.11 22.22 -18.52
C LEU A 208 4.14 21.09 -18.46
N ILE A 209 4.01 20.06 -19.31
CA ILE A 209 5.01 18.99 -19.42
C ILE A 209 6.37 19.58 -19.83
N GLU A 210 6.43 20.46 -20.83
CA GLU A 210 7.68 21.10 -21.29
C GLU A 210 8.36 21.94 -20.18
N LEU A 211 7.59 22.52 -19.25
CA LEU A 211 8.11 23.29 -18.13
C LEU A 211 8.51 22.42 -16.91
N ILE A 212 7.73 21.38 -16.62
CA ILE A 212 7.94 20.51 -15.45
C ILE A 212 9.07 19.52 -15.72
N GLN A 213 9.10 18.92 -16.92
CA GLN A 213 9.98 17.79 -17.23
C GLN A 213 11.47 18.11 -17.02
N PRO A 214 12.05 19.22 -17.50
CA PRO A 214 13.47 19.50 -17.29
C PRO A 214 13.83 19.69 -15.82
N LYS A 215 12.97 20.36 -15.04
CA LYS A 215 13.17 20.53 -13.60
C LYS A 215 13.07 19.19 -12.86
N PHE A 216 12.11 18.36 -13.26
CA PHE A 216 11.89 17.05 -12.67
C PHE A 216 13.07 16.10 -12.92
N GLU A 217 13.61 16.11 -14.15
CA GLU A 217 14.84 15.38 -14.49
C GLU A 217 16.00 15.81 -13.60
N VAL A 218 16.26 17.12 -13.47
CA VAL A 218 17.35 17.65 -12.62
C VAL A 218 17.19 17.25 -11.15
N LEU A 219 15.97 17.32 -10.60
CA LEU A 219 15.73 16.92 -9.22
C LEU A 219 15.92 15.42 -9.00
N ILE A 220 15.49 14.57 -9.94
CA ILE A 220 15.75 13.13 -9.86
C ILE A 220 17.25 12.86 -9.93
N GLU A 221 17.96 13.44 -10.91
CA GLU A 221 19.40 13.23 -11.06
C GLU A 221 20.16 13.64 -9.79
N LYS A 222 19.75 14.74 -9.16
CA LYS A 222 20.31 15.21 -7.90
C LYS A 222 19.99 14.28 -6.73
N ASP A 223 18.71 13.99 -6.49
CA ASP A 223 18.26 13.23 -5.30
C ASP A 223 18.68 11.76 -5.37
N PHE A 224 18.77 11.22 -6.59
CA PHE A 224 19.16 9.83 -6.82
C PHE A 224 20.63 9.69 -7.21
N ALA A 225 21.38 10.77 -7.44
CA ALA A 225 22.77 10.73 -7.92
C ALA A 225 22.93 9.78 -9.12
N ILE A 226 22.08 9.96 -10.14
CA ILE A 226 22.07 9.19 -11.38
C ILE A 226 22.11 10.13 -12.57
N GLU A 227 22.57 9.64 -13.71
CA GLU A 227 22.52 10.37 -14.98
C GLU A 227 21.40 9.77 -15.85
N LEU A 228 20.24 10.41 -15.87
CA LEU A 228 19.06 9.92 -16.62
C LEU A 228 19.31 9.92 -18.13
N ILE A 229 20.25 10.73 -18.62
CA ILE A 229 20.66 10.75 -20.03
C ILE A 229 21.16 9.38 -20.53
N LYS A 230 21.68 8.53 -19.63
CA LYS A 230 22.12 7.16 -19.94
C LYS A 230 20.96 6.18 -20.14
N PHE A 231 19.76 6.55 -19.72
CA PHE A 231 18.57 5.71 -19.75
C PHE A 231 17.69 6.11 -20.94
N ARG A 232 17.69 5.29 -22.00
CA ARG A 232 16.96 5.61 -23.24
C ARG A 232 15.46 5.74 -23.01
N SER A 233 14.90 4.98 -22.07
CA SER A 233 13.48 5.07 -21.72
C SER A 233 13.14 6.16 -20.71
N ALA A 234 14.10 6.85 -20.09
CA ALA A 234 13.81 7.83 -19.03
C ALA A 234 12.94 8.98 -19.54
N LYS A 235 13.35 9.63 -20.64
CA LYS A 235 12.61 10.77 -21.21
C LYS A 235 11.13 10.46 -21.52
N PRO A 236 10.78 9.40 -22.28
CA PRO A 236 9.38 9.06 -22.52
C PRO A 236 8.66 8.55 -21.27
N ALA A 237 9.34 7.84 -20.36
CA ALA A 237 8.73 7.36 -19.11
C ALA A 237 8.34 8.52 -18.18
N ILE A 238 9.21 9.51 -18.04
CA ILE A 238 8.99 10.73 -17.26
C ILE A 238 7.84 11.55 -17.85
N ALA A 239 7.85 11.80 -19.16
CA ALA A 239 6.78 12.53 -19.82
C ALA A 239 5.41 11.87 -19.57
N LYS A 240 5.34 10.53 -19.73
CA LYS A 240 4.13 9.74 -19.47
C LYS A 240 3.71 9.76 -18.01
N PHE A 241 4.66 9.78 -17.07
CA PHE A 241 4.38 9.89 -15.65
C PHE A 241 3.77 11.26 -15.30
N ILE A 242 4.38 12.36 -15.78
CA ILE A 242 3.89 13.72 -15.56
C ILE A 242 2.51 13.90 -16.19
N GLU A 243 2.30 13.43 -17.42
CA GLU A 243 1.01 13.49 -18.12
C GLU A 243 -0.10 12.83 -17.29
N ARG A 244 0.14 11.60 -16.82
CA ARG A 244 -0.82 10.87 -15.97
C ARG A 244 -1.09 11.60 -14.66
N TRP A 245 -0.05 12.13 -14.04
CA TRP A 245 -0.18 12.89 -12.80
C TRP A 245 -1.03 14.15 -13.01
N LEU A 246 -0.81 14.90 -14.09
CA LEU A 246 -1.59 16.09 -14.43
C LEU A 246 -3.07 15.73 -14.68
N GLN A 247 -3.34 14.63 -15.38
CA GLN A 247 -4.71 14.14 -15.62
C GLN A 247 -5.43 13.75 -14.33
N GLN A 248 -4.75 13.03 -13.43
CA GLN A 248 -5.33 12.56 -12.17
C GLN A 248 -5.57 13.69 -11.17
N ASN A 249 -4.72 14.72 -11.19
CA ASN A 249 -4.78 15.83 -10.25
C ASN A 249 -5.54 17.04 -10.78
N GLN A 250 -6.14 16.96 -11.97
CA GLN A 250 -6.82 18.08 -12.61
C GLN A 250 -7.87 18.75 -11.71
N ALA A 251 -8.65 17.97 -10.96
CA ALA A 251 -9.64 18.49 -10.01
C ALA A 251 -9.00 19.26 -8.82
N LEU A 252 -7.86 18.79 -8.30
CA LEU A 252 -7.11 19.47 -7.24
C LEU A 252 -6.47 20.77 -7.76
N LEU A 253 -6.01 20.73 -9.01
CA LEU A 253 -5.52 21.90 -9.73
C LEU A 253 -6.63 22.93 -9.97
N GLU A 254 -7.89 22.52 -10.08
CA GLU A 254 -9.07 23.40 -10.22
C GLU A 254 -9.56 23.96 -8.86
N GLN A 255 -9.45 23.20 -7.77
CA GLN A 255 -9.88 23.64 -6.43
C GLN A 255 -8.94 24.65 -5.76
N SER A 256 -7.62 24.49 -5.91
CA SER A 256 -6.62 25.50 -5.50
C SER A 256 -6.84 26.87 -6.16
N GLN A 257 -7.62 26.94 -7.24
CA GLN A 257 -8.04 28.17 -7.91
C GLN A 257 -9.27 28.84 -7.27
N SER A 258 -10.13 28.07 -6.59
CA SER A 258 -11.39 28.56 -6.01
C SER A 258 -11.20 29.17 -4.62
N GLY A 259 -10.29 28.60 -3.80
CA GLY A 259 -9.96 29.14 -2.46
C GLY A 259 -9.31 30.53 -2.50
N ASN A 260 -8.59 30.87 -3.56
CA ASN A 260 -7.98 32.19 -3.73
C ASN A 260 -8.95 33.28 -4.23
N ARG A 261 -10.14 32.92 -4.76
CA ARG A 261 -11.18 33.91 -5.10
C ARG A 261 -11.87 34.46 -3.86
N GLN A 262 -12.04 33.67 -2.80
CA GLN A 262 -12.68 34.13 -1.56
C GLN A 262 -11.80 35.09 -0.75
N LYS A 263 -10.47 35.00 -0.84
CA LYS A 263 -9.55 35.97 -0.22
C LYS A 263 -9.52 37.33 -0.93
N GLN A 264 -9.72 37.36 -2.25
CA GLN A 264 -9.78 38.64 -3.00
C GLN A 264 -11.11 39.39 -2.83
N CYS A 265 -12.24 38.72 -2.56
CA CYS A 265 -13.50 39.43 -2.28
C CYS A 265 -13.56 40.09 -0.90
N ARG A 266 -12.71 39.70 0.07
CA ARG A 266 -12.72 40.29 1.42
C ARG A 266 -11.78 41.49 1.62
N GLN A 267 -10.98 41.85 0.61
CA GLN A 267 -10.06 43.00 0.68
C GLN A 267 -10.52 44.20 -0.13
N SER A 268 -11.72 44.15 -0.71
CA SER A 268 -12.34 45.25 -1.47
C SER A 268 -13.45 45.98 -0.70
N GLU A 269 -13.65 45.62 0.58
CA GLU A 269 -14.62 46.25 1.49
C GLU A 269 -13.88 46.79 2.72
N THR A 270 -13.08 47.84 2.54
CA THR A 270 -12.66 48.80 3.57
C THR A 270 -12.27 50.10 2.92
#